data_AF-A0A2M7E5E6-F1
#
_entry.id   AF-A0A2M7E5E6-F1
#
_cell.length_a   1.000
_cell.length_b   1.000
_cell.length_c   1.000
_cell.angle_alpha   90.00
_cell.angle_beta   90.00
_cell.angle_gamma   90.00
#
_symmetry.space_group_name_H-M   'P 1'
#
loop_
_entity.id
_entity.type
_entity.pdbx_description
1 polymer ?
#
loop_
_entity_poly.entity_id
_entity_poly.type
_entity_poly.pdbx_seq_one_letter_code
_entity_poly.pdbx_strand_id
1 'polypeptide(L)' 'MELRINVDINQIINLIHQLPEQEIEKLYSTLQTELSIKKKNGKKNMNELIVSAPTWSDSDFEEYNEVRSQINKTRLE' A
#
# COMPACT_ATOMS: atom_id res chain seq x y z
N MET A 1 -15.30 12.34 18.10
CA MET A 1 -15.02 11.62 19.36
C MET A 1 -13.94 10.60 19.06
N GLU A 2 -12.70 10.84 19.50
CA GLU A 2 -11.64 9.83 19.40
C GLU A 2 -11.80 8.83 20.54
N LEU A 3 -12.22 7.60 20.23
CA LEU A 3 -12.28 6.50 21.19
C LEU A 3 -10.85 6.06 21.50
N ARG A 4 -10.21 6.67 22.50
CA ARG A 4 -8.95 6.20 23.06
C ARG A 4 -9.23 4.98 23.94
N ILE A 5 -9.34 3.84 23.28
CA ILE A 5 -9.54 2.54 23.90
C ILE A 5 -8.20 2.15 24.57
N ASN A 6 -8.05 2.48 25.85
CA ASN A 6 -6.95 1.97 26.69
C ASN A 6 -7.32 0.55 27.14
N VAL A 7 -7.18 -0.42 26.24
CA VAL A 7 -7.43 -1.83 26.56
C VAL A 7 -6.13 -2.46 27.02
N ASP A 8 -6.17 -2.99 28.24
CA ASP A 8 -5.06 -3.74 28.83
C ASP A 8 -4.88 -5.06 28.07
N ILE A 9 -3.64 -5.35 27.69
CA ILE A 9 -3.28 -6.54 26.91
C ILE A 9 -3.77 -7.84 27.58
N ASN A 10 -3.79 -7.87 28.93
CA ASN A 10 -4.25 -9.05 29.66
C ASN A 10 -5.75 -9.29 29.50
N GLN A 11 -6.55 -8.23 29.30
CA GLN A 11 -7.99 -8.36 29.04
C GLN A 11 -8.24 -8.98 27.67
N ILE A 12 -7.45 -8.61 26.66
CA ILE A 12 -7.53 -9.19 25.31
C ILE A 12 -7.15 -10.67 25.36
N ILE A 13 -6.08 -11.02 26.06
CA ILE A 13 -5.62 -12.41 26.21
C ILE A 13 -6.71 -13.27 26.88
N ASN A 14 -7.33 -12.76 27.94
CA ASN A 14 -8.41 -13.47 28.62
C ASN A 14 -9.62 -13.70 27.72
N LEU A 15 -9.99 -12.72 26.90
CA LEU A 15 -11.05 -12.87 25.90
C LEU A 15 -10.71 -13.94 24.86
N ILE A 16 -9.46 -13.96 24.37
CA ILE A 16 -9.01 -14.97 23.41
C ILE A 16 -9.06 -16.38 24.00
N HIS A 17 -8.66 -16.56 25.26
CA HIS A 17 -8.73 -17.86 25.94
C HIS A 17 -10.15 -18.36 26.23
N GLN A 18 -11.14 -17.46 26.22
CA GLN A 18 -12.55 -17.80 26.41
C GLN A 18 -13.26 -18.16 25.10
N LEU A 19 -12.60 -18.01 23.95
CA LEU A 19 -13.17 -18.37 22.66
C LEU A 19 -13.25 -19.88 22.47
N PRO A 20 -14.29 -20.39 21.81
CA PRO A 20 -14.34 -21.78 21.37
C PRO A 20 -13.26 -22.05 20.30
N GLU A 21 -12.77 -23.29 20.21
CA GLU A 21 -11.67 -23.68 19.31
C GLU A 21 -11.88 -23.23 17.86
N GLN A 22 -13.12 -23.35 17.36
CA GLN A 22 -13.49 -22.93 16.00
C GLN A 22 -13.30 -21.42 15.76
N GLU A 23 -13.51 -20.59 16.78
CA GLU A 23 -13.31 -19.15 16.69
C GLU A 23 -11.84 -18.77 16.84
N ILE A 24 -11.07 -19.54 17.61
CA ILE A 24 -9.60 -19.40 17.71
C ILE A 24 -8.96 -19.69 16.35
N GLU A 25 -9.37 -20.74 15.65
CA GLU A 25 -8.85 -21.06 14.30
C GLU A 25 -9.20 -19.98 13.27
N LYS A 26 -10.43 -19.44 13.33
CA LYS A 26 -10.83 -18.30 12.48
C LYS A 26 -10.01 -17.05 12.79
N LEU A 27 -9.76 -16.77 14.06
CA LEU A 27 -8.91 -15.64 14.47
C LEU A 27 -7.48 -15.82 13.93
N TYR A 28 -6.93 -17.03 14.04
CA TYR A 28 -5.59 -17.35 13.56
C TYR A 28 -5.45 -17.19 12.04
N SER A 29 -6.42 -17.70 11.27
CA SER A 29 -6.44 -17.56 9.81
C SER A 29 -6.61 -16.10 9.36
N THR A 30 -7.40 -15.32 10.09
CA THR A 30 -7.59 -13.88 9.83
C THR A 30 -6.29 -13.12 10.09
N LEU A 31 -5.61 -13.37 11.21
CA LEU A 31 -4.32 -12.75 11.54
C LEU A 31 -3.23 -13.12 10.54
N GLN A 32 -3.16 -14.38 10.11
CA GLN A 32 -2.21 -14.79 9.06
C GLN A 32 -2.48 -14.08 7.72
N THR A 33 -3.75 -13.90 7.39
CA THR A 33 -4.17 -13.18 6.17
C THR A 33 -3.78 -11.71 6.25
N GLU A 34 -4.04 -11.04 7.36
CA GLU A 34 -3.63 -9.64 7.58
C GLU A 34 -2.10 -9.47 7.56
N LEU A 35 -1.34 -10.36 8.20
CA LEU A 35 0.12 -10.36 8.14
C LEU A 35 0.63 -10.53 6.70
N SER A 36 0.00 -11.41 5.93
CA SER A 36 0.34 -11.64 4.52
C SER A 36 0.01 -10.42 3.64
N ILE A 37 -1.13 -9.78 3.87
CA ILE A 37 -1.54 -8.54 3.17
C ILE A 37 -0.61 -7.39 3.54
N LYS A 38 -0.26 -7.23 4.82
CA LYS A 38 0.67 -6.20 5.30
C LYS A 38 2.07 -6.40 4.70
N LYS A 39 2.51 -7.66 4.56
CA LYS A 39 3.78 -8.01 3.90
C LYS A 39 3.75 -7.74 2.40
N LYS A 40 2.61 -7.94 1.73
CA LYS A 40 2.41 -7.60 0.30
C LYS A 40 2.31 -6.08 0.07
N ASN A 41 1.65 -5.34 0.96
CA ASN A 41 1.45 -3.90 0.82
C ASN A 41 2.66 -3.05 1.26
N GLY A 42 3.50 -3.56 2.16
CA GLY A 42 4.73 -2.87 2.60
C GLY A 42 5.88 -2.91 1.60
N LYS A 43 5.79 -3.78 0.59
CA LYS A 43 6.74 -3.88 -0.53
C LYS A 43 5.96 -4.26 -1.80
N LYS A 44 5.21 -3.32 -2.39
CA LYS A 44 5.21 -3.30 -3.86
C LYS A 44 6.68 -3.16 -4.22
N ASN A 45 7.29 -4.23 -4.74
CA ASN A 45 8.72 -4.27 -5.01
C ASN A 45 9.03 -3.02 -5.83
N MET A 46 9.97 -2.18 -5.35
CA MET A 46 10.47 -1.04 -6.13
C MET A 46 10.80 -1.47 -7.56
N ASN A 47 11.32 -2.70 -7.72
CA ASN A 47 11.58 -3.34 -9.00
C ASN A 47 10.31 -3.59 -9.83
N GLU A 48 9.19 -4.02 -9.24
CA GLU A 48 7.92 -4.17 -9.95
C GLU A 48 7.36 -2.81 -10.39
N LEU A 49 7.53 -1.77 -9.58
CA LEU A 49 7.15 -0.39 -9.94
C LEU A 49 8.03 0.17 -11.07
N ILE A 50 9.33 -0.08 -11.04
CA ILE A 50 10.26 0.33 -12.10
C ILE A 50 9.96 -0.42 -13.40
N VAL A 51 9.67 -1.72 -13.34
CA VAL A 51 9.37 -2.55 -14.51
C VAL A 51 7.97 -2.26 -15.08
N SER A 52 7.03 -1.80 -14.26
CA SER A 52 5.67 -1.41 -14.70
C SER A 52 5.54 0.07 -15.02
N ALA A 53 6.61 0.86 -14.88
CA ALA A 53 6.59 2.27 -15.25
C ALA A 53 6.43 2.38 -16.78
N PRO A 54 5.54 3.27 -17.28
CA PRO A 54 5.43 3.52 -18.70
C PRO A 54 6.77 4.06 -19.21
N THR A 55 7.39 3.33 -20.14
CA THR A 55 8.59 3.76 -20.86
C THR A 55 8.18 4.57 -22.08
N TRP A 56 8.83 5.69 -22.31
CA TRP A 56 8.67 6.43 -23.56
C TRP A 56 9.60 5.87 -24.63
N SER A 57 9.13 5.81 -25.86
CA SER A 57 10.03 5.64 -26.99
C SER A 57 10.84 6.92 -27.21
N ASP A 58 11.96 6.83 -27.91
CA ASP A 58 12.77 8.00 -28.23
C ASP A 58 11.97 9.07 -28.99
N SER A 59 11.05 8.65 -29.87
CA SER A 59 10.13 9.55 -30.56
C SER A 59 9.14 10.25 -29.62
N ASP A 60 8.56 9.52 -28.66
CA ASP A 60 7.62 10.12 -27.69
C ASP A 60 8.34 11.16 -26.80
N PHE A 61 9.60 10.89 -26.46
CA PHE A 61 10.41 11.82 -25.66
C PHE A 61 10.79 13.07 -26.46
N GLU A 62 11.10 12.93 -27.75
CA GLU A 62 11.43 14.05 -28.62
C GLU A 62 10.21 14.95 -28.88
N GLU A 63 9.04 14.36 -29.14
CA GLU A 63 7.77 15.07 -29.27
C GLU A 63 7.43 15.83 -27.97
N TYR A 64 7.56 15.17 -26.81
CA TYR A 64 7.36 15.83 -25.51
C TYR A 64 8.27 17.05 -25.34
N ASN A 65 9.55 16.95 -25.70
CA ASN A 65 10.49 18.05 -25.56
C ASN A 65 10.16 19.22 -26.50
N GLU A 66 9.70 18.94 -27.71
CA GLU A 66 9.27 19.96 -28.66
C GLU A 66 8.05 20.73 -28.14
N VAL A 67 7.01 20.00 -27.69
CA VAL A 67 5.80 20.59 -27.11
C VAL A 67 6.14 21.38 -25.85
N ARG A 68 6.99 20.84 -24.96
CA ARG A 68 7.45 21.52 -23.75
C ARG A 68 8.16 22.84 -24.07
N SER A 69 9.02 22.82 -25.09
CA SER A 69 9.75 24.01 -25.55
C SER A 69 8.79 25.09 -26.05
N GLN A 70 7.78 24.71 -26.82
CA GLN A 70 6.74 25.62 -27.32
C GLN A 70 5.90 26.21 -26.16
N ILE A 71 5.45 25.39 -25.22
CA ILE A 71 4.70 25.85 -24.03
C ILE A 71 5.54 26.83 -23.19
N ASN A 72 6.84 26.60 -23.04
CA ASN A 72 7.69 27.50 -22.28
C ASN A 72 7.89 28.84 -22.98
N LYS A 73 7.96 28.85 -24.32
CA LYS A 73 8.03 30.08 -25.10
C LYS A 73 6.74 30.89 -24.97
N THR A 74 5.57 30.26 -25.07
CA THR A 74 4.28 30.95 -24.92
C THR A 74 3.98 31.45 -23.51
N ARG A 75 4.71 31.01 -22.50
CA ARG A 75 4.60 31.50 -21.11
C ARG A 75 5.51 32.70 -20.81
N LEU A 76 6.46 33.00 -21.69
CA LEU A 76 7.40 34.11 -21.56
C LEU A 76 7.06 35.30 -22.50
N GLU A 77 6.03 35.14 -23.32
CA GLU A 77 5.36 36.22 -24.08
C GLU A 77 4.11 36.71 -23.34
#